data_AF-A0A484D2L1-F1
#
_entry.id   AF-A0A484D2L1-F1
#
_cell.length_a   1.000
_cell.length_b   1.000
_cell.length_c   1.000
_cell.angle_alpha   90.00
_cell.angle_beta   90.00
_cell.angle_gamma   90.00
#
_symmetry.space_group_name_H-M   'P 1'
#
loop_
_entity.id
_entity.type
_entity.pdbx_description
1 polymer ?
#
loop_
_entity_poly.entity_id
_entity_poly.type
_entity_poly.pdbx_seq_one_letter_code
_entity_poly.pdbx_strand_id
1 'polypeptide(L)'
;MMSAAQTQATLESKLEALQCHFTWNLDQSTTKLFRLRDQLKDIGTEEGYSWLGHIYNLQGFIHYQLGFTDDALRFFSRAAEAFRQMRNTVSDEGPWLVVNHGNLAWLHHHLGDTAESQAYLSKADDLTNEYPSPSQDKLHPEIYAEKAWTLMKFGAEKKLLAADYFQRAIRMQPDMVEWHSSHIIGLVNAFKYSNKKLGADILEKMKIAKEHDPENLYLAALYLEACATKGKQIESEARELASRVLRKPISSYSGIKPLLRLYTMYVSPDEAIDLAEEVLERHPDERYLKRCAAICYKKRIFLHRDNPLEHSLIDRAISLYEDVIPLYPRSSLKRKISLANIYAESKHQVKADQIYEELLKSDLDAEGAQMLYNYYAKYVHFIQKESYKSIEYHMMAAAVPQQSYYRKNSIRTLERIRERNRNRMCGEIDEFLNNMQD
;
A
#
# COMPACT_ATOMS: atom_id res chain seq x y z
N MET A 1 -1.48 46.69 -18.74
CA MET A 1 -0.46 45.76 -18.22
C MET A 1 -0.99 45.20 -16.92
N MET A 2 -1.11 43.87 -16.80
CA MET A 2 -1.40 43.24 -15.51
C MET A 2 -0.18 43.35 -14.60
N SER A 3 -0.36 43.55 -13.30
CA SER A 3 0.76 43.60 -12.34
C SER A 3 1.36 42.20 -12.15
N ALA A 4 2.63 42.10 -11.72
CA ALA A 4 3.28 40.80 -11.47
C ALA A 4 2.49 39.92 -10.49
N ALA A 5 1.92 40.53 -9.44
CA ALA A 5 1.06 39.85 -8.47
C ALA A 5 -0.25 39.33 -9.09
N GLN A 6 -0.84 40.08 -10.03
CA GLN A 6 -2.06 39.68 -10.72
C GLN A 6 -1.81 38.55 -11.73
N THR A 7 -0.65 38.59 -12.41
CA THR A 7 -0.20 37.51 -13.31
C THR A 7 0.07 36.23 -12.53
N GLN A 8 0.69 36.32 -11.35
CA GLN A 8 0.95 35.18 -10.48
C GLN A 8 -0.34 34.56 -9.93
N ALA A 9 -1.27 35.38 -9.43
CA ALA A 9 -2.57 34.89 -8.96
C ALA A 9 -3.40 34.23 -10.08
N THR A 10 -3.27 34.73 -11.31
CA THR A 10 -3.93 34.11 -12.49
C THR A 10 -3.31 32.77 -12.85
N LEU A 11 -1.99 32.63 -12.72
CA LEU A 11 -1.28 31.36 -12.95
C LEU A 11 -1.66 30.32 -11.89
N GLU A 12 -1.63 30.68 -10.60
CA GLU A 12 -2.01 29.79 -9.50
C GLU A 12 -3.42 29.23 -9.67
N SER A 13 -4.40 30.09 -10.00
CA SER A 13 -5.77 29.64 -10.27
C SER A 13 -5.88 28.64 -11.43
N LYS A 14 -5.07 28.80 -12.49
CA LYS A 14 -5.02 27.83 -13.60
C LYS A 14 -4.36 26.52 -13.17
N LEU A 15 -3.29 26.58 -12.38
CA LEU A 15 -2.61 25.40 -11.85
C LEU A 15 -3.53 24.58 -10.93
N GLU A 16 -4.33 25.24 -10.11
CA GLU A 16 -5.34 24.60 -9.24
C GLU A 16 -6.43 23.85 -10.03
N ALA A 17 -6.73 24.29 -11.25
CA ALA A 17 -7.72 23.65 -12.11
C ALA A 17 -7.19 22.36 -12.80
N LEU A 18 -5.87 22.19 -12.89
CA LEU A 18 -5.25 21.02 -13.53
C LEU A 18 -5.66 19.71 -12.86
N GLN A 19 -5.80 18.64 -13.64
CA GLN A 19 -5.95 17.29 -13.08
C GLN A 19 -4.58 16.62 -12.96
N CYS A 20 -3.95 16.72 -11.78
CA CYS A 20 -2.67 16.10 -11.51
C CYS A 20 -2.50 15.74 -10.02
N HIS A 21 -1.35 15.16 -9.65
CA HIS A 21 -1.13 14.66 -8.29
C HIS A 21 -1.17 15.77 -7.23
N PHE A 22 -0.76 16.99 -7.61
CA PHE A 22 -0.78 18.16 -6.75
C PHE A 22 -2.20 18.64 -6.41
N THR A 23 -3.19 18.36 -7.26
CA THR A 23 -4.59 18.81 -7.08
C THR A 23 -5.54 17.69 -6.65
N TRP A 24 -5.06 16.45 -6.51
CA TRP A 24 -5.89 15.29 -6.15
C TRP A 24 -6.09 15.07 -4.64
N ASN A 25 -5.63 16.00 -3.80
CA ASN A 25 -5.79 15.95 -2.35
C ASN A 25 -5.29 14.60 -1.78
N LEU A 26 -4.06 14.24 -2.14
CA LEU A 26 -3.39 13.03 -1.68
C LEU A 26 -2.87 13.21 -0.25
N ASP A 27 -2.74 12.11 0.50
CA ASP A 27 -2.24 12.14 1.88
C ASP A 27 -0.76 12.52 1.90
N GLN A 28 -0.42 13.57 2.65
CA GLN A 28 0.93 14.14 2.75
C GLN A 28 1.70 13.68 3.99
N SER A 29 1.19 12.70 4.75
CA SER A 29 1.92 12.12 5.89
C SER A 29 3.28 11.57 5.45
N THR A 30 4.36 12.14 5.97
CA THR A 30 5.74 11.78 5.65
C THR A 30 6.01 10.27 5.78
N THR A 31 5.53 9.64 6.85
CA THR A 31 5.69 8.19 7.05
C THR A 31 4.96 7.38 5.99
N LYS A 32 3.75 7.80 5.59
CA LYS A 32 2.99 7.12 4.53
C LYS A 32 3.66 7.33 3.18
N LEU A 33 4.19 8.52 2.91
CA LEU A 33 4.96 8.81 1.70
C LEU A 33 6.22 7.94 1.59
N PHE A 34 6.99 7.76 2.66
CA PHE A 34 8.13 6.81 2.65
C PHE A 34 7.69 5.36 2.41
N ARG A 35 6.58 4.92 3.04
CA ARG A 35 6.01 3.58 2.79
C ARG A 35 5.57 3.41 1.33
N LEU A 36 4.96 4.44 0.74
CA LEU A 36 4.51 4.43 -0.66
C LEU A 36 5.69 4.45 -1.63
N ARG A 37 6.69 5.30 -1.39
CA ARG A 37 7.93 5.33 -2.16
C ARG A 37 8.57 3.94 -2.24
N ASP A 38 8.72 3.28 -1.09
CA ASP A 38 9.30 1.95 -1.04
C ASP A 38 8.42 0.92 -1.76
N GLN A 39 7.09 0.99 -1.63
CA GLN A 39 6.16 0.13 -2.36
C GLN A 39 6.25 0.32 -3.88
N LEU A 40 6.38 1.56 -4.36
CA LEU A 40 6.51 1.85 -5.79
C LEU A 40 7.84 1.33 -6.32
N LYS A 41 8.93 1.46 -5.55
CA LYS A 41 10.22 0.84 -5.90
C LYS A 41 10.15 -0.68 -5.92
N ASP A 42 9.35 -1.31 -5.03
CA ASP A 42 9.11 -2.75 -5.04
C ASP A 42 8.25 -3.23 -6.23
N ILE A 43 7.62 -2.33 -7.00
CA ILE A 43 6.95 -2.69 -8.26
C ILE A 43 8.00 -2.99 -9.35
N GLY A 44 9.16 -2.33 -9.30
CA GLY A 44 10.20 -2.45 -10.32
C GLY A 44 10.01 -1.46 -11.47
N THR A 45 10.94 -1.51 -12.42
CA THR A 45 11.02 -0.59 -13.56
C THR A 45 10.99 -1.35 -14.90
N GLU A 46 10.43 -2.55 -14.90
CA GLU A 46 10.43 -3.42 -16.08
C GLU A 46 9.57 -2.82 -17.19
N GLU A 47 10.15 -2.76 -18.39
CA GLU A 47 9.45 -2.40 -19.61
C GLU A 47 8.32 -3.41 -19.87
N GLY A 48 7.12 -2.91 -20.18
CA GLY A 48 5.92 -3.73 -20.40
C GLY A 48 4.89 -3.70 -19.26
N TYR A 49 5.17 -3.06 -18.12
CA TYR A 49 4.12 -2.76 -17.14
C TYR A 49 3.21 -1.64 -17.65
N SER A 50 1.94 -1.95 -17.89
CA SER A 50 0.90 -1.01 -18.38
C SER A 50 0.73 0.28 -17.56
N TRP A 51 1.24 0.30 -16.33
CA TRP A 51 1.18 1.45 -15.42
C TRP A 51 2.53 2.18 -15.24
N LEU A 52 3.58 1.85 -15.99
CA LEU A 52 4.94 2.35 -15.71
C LEU A 52 5.06 3.89 -15.73
N GLY A 53 4.44 4.58 -16.69
CA GLY A 53 4.41 6.05 -16.72
C GLY A 53 3.71 6.65 -15.49
N HIS A 54 2.58 6.07 -15.11
CA HIS A 54 1.81 6.44 -13.92
C HIS A 54 2.59 6.19 -12.61
N ILE A 55 3.36 5.09 -12.55
CA ILE A 55 4.28 4.80 -11.43
C ILE A 55 5.31 5.90 -11.29
N TYR A 56 5.95 6.30 -12.39
CA TYR A 56 6.95 7.36 -12.37
C TYR A 56 6.33 8.73 -12.05
N ASN A 57 5.14 9.06 -12.56
CA ASN A 57 4.41 10.28 -12.16
C ASN A 57 4.19 10.33 -10.65
N LEU A 58 3.68 9.23 -10.05
CA LEU A 58 3.46 9.19 -8.61
C LEU A 58 4.77 9.20 -7.82
N GLN A 59 5.82 8.55 -8.33
CA GLN A 59 7.16 8.65 -7.73
C GLN A 59 7.67 10.10 -7.76
N GLY A 60 7.52 10.83 -8.86
CA GLY A 60 7.91 12.23 -8.96
C GLY A 60 7.23 13.09 -7.91
N PHE A 61 5.91 12.96 -7.78
CA PHE A 61 5.13 13.65 -6.75
C PHE A 61 5.61 13.30 -5.33
N ILE A 62 5.78 12.01 -5.02
CA ILE A 62 6.21 11.59 -3.66
C ILE A 62 7.61 12.07 -3.33
N HIS A 63 8.55 12.03 -4.28
CA HIS A 63 9.91 12.52 -4.05
C HIS A 63 9.92 14.02 -3.80
N TYR A 64 9.13 14.79 -4.56
CA TYR A 64 8.96 16.23 -4.31
C TYR A 64 8.41 16.51 -2.90
N GLN A 65 7.33 15.82 -2.51
CA GLN A 65 6.73 15.98 -1.17
C GLN A 65 7.68 15.59 -0.03
N LEU A 66 8.68 14.74 -0.30
CA LEU A 66 9.72 14.35 0.65
C LEU A 66 10.97 15.26 0.59
N GLY A 67 10.97 16.31 -0.24
CA GLY A 67 12.08 17.25 -0.40
C GLY A 67 13.19 16.81 -1.36
N PHE A 68 12.98 15.74 -2.15
CA PHE A 68 13.93 15.23 -3.14
C PHE A 68 13.59 15.76 -4.53
N THR A 69 13.81 17.06 -4.74
CA THR A 69 13.36 17.77 -5.95
C THR A 69 14.04 17.29 -7.24
N ASP A 70 15.35 17.01 -7.19
CA ASP A 70 16.08 16.49 -8.36
C ASP A 70 15.57 15.10 -8.80
N ASP A 71 15.28 14.24 -7.82
CA ASP A 71 14.67 12.94 -8.09
C ASP A 71 13.27 13.10 -8.66
N ALA A 72 12.49 14.07 -8.15
CA ALA A 72 11.15 14.35 -8.66
C ALA A 72 11.16 14.68 -10.15
N LEU A 73 12.06 15.58 -10.57
CA LEU A 73 12.22 15.96 -11.98
C LEU A 73 12.62 14.75 -12.83
N ARG A 74 13.61 13.96 -12.38
CA ARG A 74 14.04 12.74 -13.09
C ARG A 74 12.89 11.74 -13.28
N PHE A 75 12.05 11.56 -12.26
CA PHE A 75 10.91 10.66 -12.36
C PHE A 75 9.83 11.20 -13.32
N PHE A 76 9.54 12.50 -13.33
CA PHE A 76 8.60 13.06 -14.30
C PHE A 76 9.10 12.93 -15.75
N SER A 77 10.41 13.08 -16.00
CA SER A 77 10.99 12.83 -17.33
C SER A 77 10.85 11.36 -17.74
N ARG A 78 11.19 10.43 -16.83
CA ARG A 78 11.00 8.97 -17.07
C ARG A 78 9.54 8.60 -17.30
N ALA A 79 8.61 9.28 -16.66
CA ALA A 79 7.18 9.06 -16.90
C ALA A 79 6.82 9.38 -18.35
N ALA A 80 7.23 10.54 -18.87
CA ALA A 80 6.98 10.94 -20.26
C ALA A 80 7.60 9.94 -21.25
N GLU A 81 8.83 9.49 -21.00
CA GLU A 81 9.50 8.46 -21.83
C GLU A 81 8.74 7.13 -21.81
N ALA A 82 8.34 6.65 -20.63
CA ALA A 82 7.61 5.39 -20.49
C ALA A 82 6.24 5.43 -21.20
N PHE A 83 5.57 6.58 -21.17
CA PHE A 83 4.31 6.77 -21.89
C PHE A 83 4.47 6.65 -23.41
N ARG A 84 5.50 7.27 -23.98
CA ARG A 84 5.82 7.17 -25.41
C ARG A 84 6.10 5.74 -25.84
N GLN A 85 6.91 5.03 -25.05
CA GLN A 85 7.25 3.63 -25.34
C GLN A 85 6.05 2.68 -25.25
N MET A 86 5.17 2.87 -24.25
CA MET A 86 4.05 1.94 -24.04
C MET A 86 2.96 2.03 -25.10
N ARG A 87 2.68 3.23 -25.60
CA ARG A 87 1.53 3.44 -26.48
C ARG A 87 1.85 3.13 -27.93
N ASN A 88 3.13 3.05 -28.33
CA ASN A 88 3.56 2.73 -29.70
C ASN A 88 2.69 3.46 -30.75
N THR A 89 2.32 4.69 -30.45
CA THR A 89 1.38 5.48 -31.23
C THR A 89 2.09 6.18 -32.37
N VAL A 90 1.32 6.57 -33.40
CA VAL A 90 1.82 7.40 -34.50
C VAL A 90 2.27 8.78 -34.00
N SER A 91 1.78 9.20 -32.83
CA SER A 91 2.16 10.44 -32.14
C SER A 91 2.90 10.13 -30.83
N ASP A 92 3.92 10.92 -30.52
CA ASP A 92 4.61 10.93 -29.21
C ASP A 92 3.77 11.60 -28.11
N GLU A 93 2.64 12.21 -28.48
CA GLU A 93 1.76 12.97 -27.61
C GLU A 93 0.34 12.39 -27.58
N GLY A 94 -0.32 12.52 -26.43
CA GLY A 94 -1.67 12.01 -26.23
C GLY A 94 -2.21 12.30 -24.84
N PRO A 95 -3.48 11.98 -24.58
CA PRO A 95 -4.19 12.40 -23.37
C PRO A 95 -3.60 11.81 -22.07
N TRP A 96 -2.83 10.71 -22.15
CA TRP A 96 -2.12 10.13 -21.00
C TRP A 96 -0.95 11.01 -20.49
N LEU A 97 -0.51 12.02 -21.25
CA LEU A 97 0.51 12.98 -20.79
C LEU A 97 -0.06 14.17 -20.01
N VAL A 98 -1.37 14.39 -20.00
CA VAL A 98 -2.00 15.55 -19.34
C VAL A 98 -1.61 15.64 -17.87
N VAL A 99 -1.65 14.52 -17.14
CA VAL A 99 -1.26 14.47 -15.72
C VAL A 99 0.23 14.74 -15.54
N ASN A 100 1.08 14.22 -16.44
CA ASN A 100 2.52 14.45 -16.40
C ASN A 100 2.87 15.93 -16.60
N HIS A 101 2.29 16.58 -17.61
CA HIS A 101 2.49 18.00 -17.86
C HIS A 101 1.93 18.85 -16.72
N GLY A 102 0.77 18.48 -16.16
CA GLY A 102 0.25 19.18 -14.98
C GLY A 102 1.16 19.06 -13.76
N ASN A 103 1.76 17.89 -13.52
CA ASN A 103 2.76 17.71 -12.46
C ASN A 103 4.01 18.58 -12.70
N LEU A 104 4.52 18.64 -13.92
CA LEU A 104 5.69 19.46 -14.29
C LEU A 104 5.38 20.96 -14.14
N ALA A 105 4.19 21.40 -14.56
CA ALA A 105 3.75 22.79 -14.39
C ALA A 105 3.77 23.21 -12.92
N TRP A 106 3.26 22.36 -12.02
CA TRP A 106 3.31 22.58 -10.57
C TRP A 106 4.73 22.52 -10.01
N LEU A 107 5.56 21.59 -10.47
CA LEU A 107 6.95 21.48 -10.01
C LEU A 107 7.74 22.75 -10.34
N HIS A 108 7.69 23.22 -11.59
CA HIS A 108 8.37 24.43 -12.02
C HIS A 108 7.83 25.68 -11.34
N HIS A 109 6.51 25.74 -11.09
CA HIS A 109 5.92 26.82 -10.30
C HIS A 109 6.53 26.90 -8.89
N HIS A 110 6.59 25.77 -8.17
CA HIS A 110 7.19 25.72 -6.84
C HIS A 110 8.69 26.04 -6.83
N LEU A 111 9.39 25.77 -7.94
CA LEU A 111 10.80 26.11 -8.13
C LEU A 111 11.02 27.60 -8.47
N GLY A 112 9.96 28.37 -8.70
CA GLY A 112 10.03 29.78 -9.13
C GLY A 112 10.28 29.97 -10.63
N ASP A 113 10.29 28.88 -11.40
CA ASP A 113 10.45 28.93 -12.85
C ASP A 113 9.09 29.14 -13.54
N THR A 114 8.69 30.40 -13.61
CA THR A 114 7.39 30.80 -14.16
C THR A 114 7.28 30.51 -15.66
N ALA A 115 8.40 30.58 -16.39
CA ALA A 115 8.41 30.35 -17.84
C ALA A 115 8.14 28.87 -18.16
N GLU A 116 8.86 27.96 -17.51
CA GLU A 116 8.64 26.52 -17.70
C GLU A 116 7.28 26.09 -17.15
N SER A 117 6.84 26.64 -16.02
CA SER A 117 5.50 26.37 -15.49
C SER A 117 4.40 26.72 -16.49
N GLN A 118 4.48 27.90 -17.11
CA GLN A 118 3.53 28.35 -18.12
C GLN A 118 3.61 27.49 -19.40
N ALA A 119 4.81 27.07 -19.80
CA ALA A 119 5.01 26.22 -20.97
C ALA A 119 4.35 24.84 -20.78
N TYR A 120 4.52 24.20 -19.63
CA TYR A 120 3.85 22.92 -19.33
C TYR A 120 2.35 23.04 -19.12
N LEU A 121 1.89 24.15 -18.54
CA LEU A 121 0.46 24.47 -18.46
C LEU A 121 -0.15 24.55 -19.87
N SER A 122 0.48 25.28 -20.79
CA SER A 122 0.03 25.35 -22.19
C SER A 122 0.00 23.99 -22.87
N LYS A 123 1.03 23.14 -22.67
CA LYS A 123 1.02 21.76 -23.20
C LYS A 123 -0.15 20.93 -22.66
N ALA A 124 -0.48 21.06 -21.37
CA ALA A 124 -1.62 20.36 -20.78
C ALA A 124 -2.96 20.86 -21.35
N ASP A 125 -3.09 22.17 -21.58
CA ASP A 125 -4.26 22.78 -22.19
C ASP A 125 -4.42 22.35 -23.65
N ASP A 126 -3.34 22.35 -24.43
CA ASP A 126 -3.32 21.93 -25.83
C ASP A 126 -3.78 20.47 -25.98
N LEU A 127 -3.24 19.56 -25.16
CA LEU A 127 -3.68 18.17 -25.12
C LEU A 127 -5.14 18.01 -24.71
N THR A 128 -5.61 18.82 -23.75
CA THR A 128 -7.01 18.78 -23.31
C THR A 128 -7.96 19.26 -24.41
N ASN A 129 -7.52 20.21 -25.25
CA ASN A 129 -8.28 20.71 -26.39
C ASN A 129 -8.26 19.73 -27.57
N GLU A 130 -7.13 19.09 -27.84
CA GLU A 130 -6.99 18.08 -28.91
C GLU A 130 -7.78 16.80 -28.58
N TYR A 131 -7.77 16.40 -27.30
CA TYR A 131 -8.45 15.20 -26.80
C TYR A 131 -9.54 15.59 -25.78
N PRO A 132 -10.63 16.24 -26.24
CA PRO A 132 -11.64 16.78 -25.36
C PRO A 132 -12.35 15.70 -24.56
N SER A 133 -12.75 16.05 -23.34
CA SER A 133 -13.55 15.17 -22.51
C SER A 133 -14.97 14.99 -23.09
N PRO A 134 -15.66 13.86 -22.82
CA PRO A 134 -16.99 13.60 -23.40
C PRO A 134 -18.07 14.65 -23.07
N SER A 135 -17.89 15.41 -21.99
CA SER A 135 -18.73 16.53 -21.58
C SER A 135 -17.97 17.42 -20.60
N GLN A 136 -18.41 18.67 -20.39
CA GLN A 136 -17.76 19.63 -19.48
C GLN A 136 -17.57 19.10 -18.04
N ASP A 137 -18.51 18.30 -17.54
CA ASP A 137 -18.45 17.74 -16.17
C ASP A 137 -17.66 16.43 -16.06
N LYS A 138 -17.06 15.94 -17.14
CA LYS A 138 -16.35 14.67 -17.18
C LYS A 138 -14.89 14.90 -17.52
N LEU A 139 -14.03 14.03 -17.00
CA LEU A 139 -12.62 13.96 -17.39
C LEU A 139 -12.44 12.98 -18.56
N HIS A 140 -11.33 13.11 -19.27
CA HIS A 140 -10.87 12.13 -20.23
C HIS A 140 -10.63 10.76 -19.54
N PRO A 141 -10.96 9.61 -20.17
CA PRO A 141 -10.83 8.28 -19.54
C PRO A 141 -9.43 7.95 -19.02
N GLU A 142 -8.36 8.34 -19.73
CA GLU A 142 -6.97 8.19 -19.27
C GLU A 142 -6.70 8.94 -17.94
N ILE A 143 -7.25 10.15 -17.78
CA ILE A 143 -7.11 10.92 -16.53
C ILE A 143 -7.89 10.24 -15.40
N TYR A 144 -9.09 9.72 -15.68
CA TYR A 144 -9.84 8.93 -14.69
C TYR A 144 -9.08 7.68 -14.28
N ALA A 145 -8.46 6.97 -15.23
CA ALA A 145 -7.69 5.76 -14.99
C ALA A 145 -6.44 6.03 -14.12
N GLU A 146 -5.66 7.08 -14.42
CA GLU A 146 -4.50 7.46 -13.60
C GLU A 146 -4.91 7.89 -12.20
N LYS A 147 -5.97 8.71 -12.09
CA LYS A 147 -6.50 9.14 -10.78
C LYS A 147 -6.95 7.94 -9.97
N ALA A 148 -7.67 7.00 -10.58
CA ALA A 148 -8.09 5.77 -9.93
C ALA A 148 -6.90 4.92 -9.46
N TRP A 149 -5.94 4.67 -10.34
CA TRP A 149 -4.74 3.89 -10.04
C TRP A 149 -3.89 4.53 -8.92
N THR A 150 -3.82 5.85 -8.90
CA THR A 150 -3.13 6.60 -7.85
C THR A 150 -3.85 6.42 -6.52
N LEU A 151 -5.15 6.71 -6.49
CA LEU A 151 -5.96 6.67 -5.27
C LEU A 151 -6.02 5.27 -4.63
N MET A 152 -5.97 4.18 -5.42
CA MET A 152 -5.96 2.82 -4.86
C MET A 152 -4.69 2.49 -4.07
N LYS A 153 -3.60 3.28 -4.19
CA LYS A 153 -2.39 3.13 -3.37
C LYS A 153 -2.54 3.71 -1.96
N PHE A 154 -3.53 4.57 -1.74
CA PHE A 154 -3.75 5.28 -0.46
C PHE A 154 -4.73 4.54 0.47
N GLY A 155 -5.25 5.23 1.50
CA GLY A 155 -6.13 4.66 2.53
C GLY A 155 -7.44 4.05 2.00
N ALA A 156 -8.19 3.37 2.88
CA ALA A 156 -9.39 2.61 2.49
C ALA A 156 -10.47 3.47 1.80
N GLU A 157 -10.69 4.71 2.25
CA GLU A 157 -11.64 5.64 1.62
C GLU A 157 -11.21 6.00 0.19
N LYS A 158 -9.93 6.33 0.00
CA LYS A 158 -9.38 6.60 -1.33
C LYS A 158 -9.45 5.37 -2.25
N LYS A 159 -9.30 4.15 -1.71
CA LYS A 159 -9.49 2.91 -2.49
C LYS A 159 -10.94 2.72 -2.97
N LEU A 160 -11.93 3.11 -2.17
CA LEU A 160 -13.34 3.08 -2.61
C LEU A 160 -13.60 4.12 -3.71
N LEU A 161 -13.05 5.33 -3.55
CA LEU A 161 -13.13 6.37 -4.56
C LEU A 161 -12.41 5.96 -5.86
N ALA A 162 -11.27 5.27 -5.77
CA ALA A 162 -10.57 4.72 -6.92
C ALA A 162 -11.46 3.77 -7.73
N ALA A 163 -12.27 2.93 -7.06
CA ALA A 163 -13.16 2.02 -7.76
C ALA A 163 -14.23 2.76 -8.59
N ASP A 164 -14.78 3.85 -8.06
CA ASP A 164 -15.72 4.71 -8.81
C ASP A 164 -15.06 5.32 -10.06
N TYR A 165 -13.84 5.86 -9.92
CA TYR A 165 -13.11 6.45 -11.05
C TYR A 165 -12.74 5.42 -12.11
N PHE A 166 -12.29 4.21 -11.72
CA PHE A 166 -12.08 3.13 -12.69
C PHE A 166 -13.37 2.77 -13.42
N GLN A 167 -14.49 2.68 -12.70
CA GLN A 167 -15.78 2.36 -13.33
C GLN A 167 -16.20 3.43 -14.35
N ARG A 168 -15.92 4.72 -14.08
CA ARG A 168 -16.15 5.80 -15.06
C ARG A 168 -15.26 5.65 -16.29
N ALA A 169 -13.97 5.38 -16.10
CA ALA A 169 -13.03 5.17 -17.21
C ALA A 169 -13.44 3.97 -18.09
N ILE A 170 -13.74 2.82 -17.47
CA ILE A 170 -14.16 1.59 -18.14
C ILE A 170 -15.46 1.77 -18.94
N ARG A 171 -16.43 2.54 -18.43
CA ARG A 171 -17.66 2.83 -19.17
C ARG A 171 -17.42 3.62 -20.45
N MET A 172 -16.35 4.42 -20.50
CA MET A 172 -15.97 5.21 -21.66
C MET A 172 -15.11 4.39 -22.63
N GLN A 173 -14.24 3.53 -22.11
CA GLN A 173 -13.34 2.70 -22.91
C GLN A 173 -13.26 1.29 -22.31
N PRO A 174 -14.19 0.40 -22.70
CA PRO A 174 -14.34 -0.91 -22.06
C PRO A 174 -13.24 -1.91 -22.42
N ASP A 175 -12.48 -1.66 -23.48
CA ASP A 175 -11.47 -2.61 -24.00
C ASP A 175 -10.15 -2.59 -23.21
N MET A 176 -10.02 -1.69 -22.23
CA MET A 176 -8.81 -1.55 -21.41
C MET A 176 -8.75 -2.61 -20.31
N VAL A 177 -8.18 -3.77 -20.65
CA VAL A 177 -8.03 -4.95 -19.79
C VAL A 177 -7.44 -4.58 -18.41
N GLU A 178 -6.39 -3.77 -18.38
CA GLU A 178 -5.65 -3.46 -17.16
C GLU A 178 -6.43 -2.53 -16.22
N TRP A 179 -7.40 -1.78 -16.76
CA TRP A 179 -8.32 -0.97 -15.95
C TRP A 179 -9.31 -1.86 -15.23
N HIS A 180 -9.86 -2.89 -15.90
CA HIS A 180 -10.73 -3.89 -15.26
C HIS A 180 -10.01 -4.63 -14.14
N SER A 181 -8.79 -5.13 -14.41
CA SER A 181 -8.00 -5.82 -13.40
C SER A 181 -7.68 -4.92 -12.21
N SER A 182 -7.25 -3.67 -12.46
CA SER A 182 -6.93 -2.71 -11.41
C SER A 182 -8.15 -2.31 -10.59
N HIS A 183 -9.30 -2.15 -11.23
CA HIS A 183 -10.58 -1.90 -10.57
C HIS A 183 -10.92 -3.00 -9.56
N ILE A 184 -10.87 -4.26 -10.00
CA ILE A 184 -11.18 -5.41 -9.15
C ILE A 184 -10.15 -5.55 -8.01
N ILE A 185 -8.86 -5.40 -8.29
CA ILE A 185 -7.80 -5.43 -7.27
C ILE A 185 -8.04 -4.31 -6.23
N GLY A 186 -8.37 -3.11 -6.68
CA GLY A 186 -8.69 -1.96 -5.81
C GLY A 186 -9.86 -2.25 -4.89
N LEU A 187 -10.97 -2.75 -5.45
CA LEU A 187 -12.16 -3.15 -4.70
C LEU A 187 -11.83 -4.22 -3.64
N VAL A 188 -11.22 -5.33 -4.04
CA VAL A 188 -10.88 -6.45 -3.14
C VAL A 188 -9.99 -5.98 -2.00
N ASN A 189 -9.01 -5.11 -2.29
CA ASN A 189 -8.15 -4.54 -1.26
C ASN A 189 -8.91 -3.59 -0.33
N ALA A 190 -9.89 -2.82 -0.80
CA ALA A 190 -10.73 -1.98 0.05
C ALA A 190 -11.56 -2.81 1.04
N PHE A 191 -12.13 -3.94 0.61
CA PHE A 191 -12.92 -4.84 1.46
C PHE A 191 -12.09 -5.47 2.60
N LYS A 192 -10.81 -5.76 2.36
CA LYS A 192 -9.90 -6.27 3.42
C LYS A 192 -9.79 -5.32 4.61
N TYR A 193 -10.05 -4.03 4.44
CA TYR A 193 -10.01 -3.04 5.52
C TYR A 193 -11.36 -2.76 6.19
N SER A 194 -12.48 -3.25 5.63
CA SER A 194 -13.83 -2.91 6.12
C SER A 194 -14.47 -3.98 7.02
N ASN A 195 -13.77 -5.08 7.33
CA ASN A 195 -14.31 -6.26 8.04
C ASN A 195 -15.60 -6.85 7.40
N LYS A 196 -15.96 -6.45 6.18
CA LYS A 196 -17.11 -7.00 5.46
C LYS A 196 -16.66 -8.25 4.69
N LYS A 197 -17.47 -9.31 4.75
CA LYS A 197 -17.25 -10.50 3.91
C LYS A 197 -17.38 -10.10 2.44
N LEU A 198 -16.52 -10.69 1.60
CA LEU A 198 -16.59 -10.50 0.15
C LEU A 198 -17.93 -11.06 -0.36
N GLY A 199 -18.78 -10.19 -0.93
CA GLY A 199 -20.07 -10.59 -1.48
C GLY A 199 -19.93 -11.55 -2.67
N ALA A 200 -20.98 -12.32 -2.98
CA ALA A 200 -21.01 -13.21 -4.14
C ALA A 200 -20.76 -12.45 -5.46
N ASP A 201 -21.33 -11.25 -5.60
CA ASP A 201 -21.13 -10.34 -6.73
C ASP A 201 -19.65 -10.01 -7.00
N ILE A 202 -18.85 -9.80 -5.95
CA ILE A 202 -17.43 -9.46 -6.12
C ILE A 202 -16.63 -10.68 -6.58
N LEU A 203 -16.96 -11.88 -6.08
CA LEU A 203 -16.27 -13.09 -6.52
C LEU A 203 -16.50 -13.35 -8.01
N GLU A 204 -17.72 -13.12 -8.50
CA GLU A 204 -18.03 -13.26 -9.93
C GLU A 204 -17.27 -12.23 -10.76
N LYS A 205 -17.23 -10.97 -10.32
CA LYS A 205 -16.41 -9.92 -10.95
C LYS A 205 -14.93 -10.27 -10.99
N MET A 206 -14.40 -10.89 -9.94
CA MET A 206 -13.01 -11.38 -9.92
C MET A 206 -12.78 -12.49 -10.94
N LYS A 207 -13.72 -13.42 -11.08
CA LYS A 207 -13.63 -14.49 -12.07
C LYS A 207 -13.58 -13.91 -13.48
N ILE A 208 -14.52 -13.02 -13.83
CA ILE A 208 -14.59 -12.36 -15.13
C ILE A 208 -13.29 -11.59 -15.43
N ALA A 209 -12.80 -10.79 -14.48
CA ALA A 209 -11.57 -10.03 -14.69
C ALA A 209 -10.33 -10.94 -14.84
N LYS A 210 -10.26 -12.06 -14.11
CA LYS A 210 -9.18 -13.06 -14.26
C LYS A 210 -9.22 -13.74 -15.63
N GLU A 211 -10.42 -14.02 -16.16
CA GLU A 211 -10.59 -14.61 -17.49
C GLU A 211 -10.24 -13.61 -18.59
N HIS A 212 -10.51 -12.32 -18.37
CA HIS A 212 -10.17 -11.24 -19.30
C HIS A 212 -8.67 -10.88 -19.28
N ASP A 213 -8.00 -11.05 -18.14
CA ASP A 213 -6.58 -10.78 -17.94
C ASP A 213 -5.85 -12.03 -17.38
N PRO A 214 -5.69 -13.10 -18.18
CA PRO A 214 -5.15 -14.37 -17.71
C PRO A 214 -3.69 -14.28 -17.25
N GLU A 215 -2.97 -13.26 -17.69
CA GLU A 215 -1.55 -13.04 -17.40
C GLU A 215 -1.31 -12.24 -16.12
N ASN A 216 -2.37 -11.73 -15.50
CA ASN A 216 -2.34 -11.07 -14.19
C ASN A 216 -2.38 -12.09 -13.06
N LEU A 217 -1.19 -12.65 -12.79
CA LEU A 217 -1.01 -13.67 -11.76
C LEU A 217 -1.32 -13.16 -10.34
N TYR A 218 -1.21 -11.85 -10.11
CA TYR A 218 -1.63 -11.22 -8.87
C TYR A 218 -3.14 -11.34 -8.64
N LEU A 219 -3.95 -11.02 -9.66
CA LEU A 219 -5.40 -11.17 -9.61
C LEU A 219 -5.80 -12.66 -9.49
N ALA A 220 -5.12 -13.54 -10.22
CA ALA A 220 -5.33 -14.99 -10.09
C ALA A 220 -5.11 -15.49 -8.65
N ALA A 221 -4.02 -15.08 -7.99
CA ALA A 221 -3.75 -15.44 -6.60
C ALA A 221 -4.82 -14.91 -5.64
N LEU A 222 -5.30 -13.68 -5.84
CA LEU A 222 -6.40 -13.13 -5.04
C LEU A 222 -7.71 -13.89 -5.26
N TYR A 223 -8.01 -14.29 -6.48
CA TYR A 223 -9.21 -15.07 -6.81
C TYR A 223 -9.17 -16.45 -6.13
N LEU A 224 -8.04 -17.16 -6.19
CA LEU A 224 -7.88 -18.44 -5.50
C LEU A 224 -8.03 -18.29 -3.98
N GLU A 225 -7.48 -17.23 -3.38
CA GLU A 225 -7.66 -16.91 -1.96
C GLU A 225 -9.14 -16.69 -1.61
N ALA A 226 -9.88 -15.98 -2.46
CA ALA A 226 -11.31 -15.75 -2.27
C ALA A 226 -12.12 -17.05 -2.41
N CYS A 227 -11.74 -17.94 -3.33
CA CYS A 227 -12.33 -19.27 -3.49
C CYS A 227 -12.07 -20.16 -2.26
N ALA A 228 -10.83 -20.19 -1.77
CA ALA A 228 -10.44 -20.94 -0.57
C ALA A 228 -11.22 -20.49 0.67
N THR A 229 -11.43 -19.18 0.82
CA THR A 229 -12.24 -18.61 1.91
C THR A 229 -13.69 -19.10 1.88
N LYS A 230 -14.20 -19.54 0.71
CA LYS A 230 -15.52 -20.15 0.56
C LYS A 230 -15.50 -21.69 0.64
N GLY A 231 -14.37 -22.29 1.01
CA GLY A 231 -14.23 -23.74 1.16
C GLY A 231 -14.06 -24.51 -0.15
N LYS A 232 -13.68 -23.83 -1.25
CA LYS A 232 -13.31 -24.54 -2.50
C LYS A 232 -11.90 -25.12 -2.37
N GLN A 233 -11.72 -26.34 -2.89
CA GLN A 233 -10.39 -26.92 -3.11
C GLN A 233 -9.68 -26.15 -4.23
N ILE A 234 -8.45 -25.72 -3.96
CA ILE A 234 -7.67 -24.84 -4.84
C ILE A 234 -6.22 -25.30 -5.01
N GLU A 235 -5.84 -26.42 -4.42
CA GLU A 235 -4.46 -26.85 -4.25
C GLU A 235 -3.77 -27.11 -5.59
N SER A 236 -4.47 -27.73 -6.55
CA SER A 236 -3.96 -27.95 -7.91
C SER A 236 -3.74 -26.63 -8.65
N GLU A 237 -4.75 -25.75 -8.64
CA GLU A 237 -4.70 -24.43 -9.28
C GLU A 237 -3.62 -23.54 -8.65
N ALA A 238 -3.40 -23.64 -7.34
CA ALA A 238 -2.37 -22.90 -6.61
C ALA A 238 -0.95 -23.33 -7.00
N ARG A 239 -0.72 -24.65 -7.15
CA ARG A 239 0.58 -25.20 -7.61
C ARG A 239 0.88 -24.87 -9.06
N GLU A 240 -0.14 -24.89 -9.92
CA GLU A 240 -0.01 -24.40 -11.29
C GLU A 240 0.34 -22.90 -11.31
N LEU A 241 -0.38 -22.09 -10.51
CA LEU A 241 -0.12 -20.67 -10.41
C LEU A 241 1.29 -20.38 -9.89
N ALA A 242 1.79 -21.13 -8.91
CA ALA A 242 3.15 -21.00 -8.42
C ALA A 242 4.19 -21.19 -9.53
N SER A 243 4.02 -22.25 -10.34
CA SER A 243 4.89 -22.49 -11.50
C SER A 243 4.88 -21.33 -12.50
N ARG A 244 3.74 -20.67 -12.70
CA ARG A 244 3.63 -19.49 -13.58
C ARG A 244 4.29 -18.25 -12.97
N VAL A 245 4.10 -18.00 -11.67
CA VAL A 245 4.71 -16.85 -10.97
C VAL A 245 6.23 -16.94 -11.01
N LEU A 246 6.79 -18.13 -10.81
CA LEU A 246 8.23 -18.39 -10.83
C LEU A 246 8.91 -18.21 -12.19
N ARG A 247 8.14 -18.17 -13.28
CA ARG A 247 8.65 -17.97 -14.65
C ARG A 247 8.67 -16.50 -15.08
N LYS A 248 7.93 -15.64 -14.39
CA LYS A 248 7.92 -14.20 -14.68
C LYS A 248 8.98 -13.50 -13.84
N PRO A 249 9.48 -12.35 -14.30
CA PRO A 249 10.30 -11.49 -13.46
C PRO A 249 9.57 -11.17 -12.16
N ILE A 250 10.31 -11.25 -11.06
CA ILE A 250 9.71 -11.19 -9.73
C ILE A 250 9.68 -9.75 -9.22
N SER A 251 8.48 -9.27 -8.96
CA SER A 251 8.24 -7.95 -8.39
C SER A 251 7.01 -7.96 -7.47
N SER A 252 6.62 -6.81 -6.93
CA SER A 252 5.36 -6.72 -6.20
C SER A 252 4.12 -6.93 -7.06
N TYR A 253 4.25 -6.86 -8.39
CA TYR A 253 3.17 -7.15 -9.34
C TYR A 253 3.14 -8.61 -9.80
N SER A 254 4.17 -9.41 -9.55
CA SER A 254 4.21 -10.82 -9.99
C SER A 254 3.16 -11.72 -9.32
N GLY A 255 2.56 -11.28 -8.21
CA GLY A 255 1.59 -12.08 -7.44
C GLY A 255 2.23 -12.98 -6.38
N ILE A 256 3.55 -12.95 -6.19
CA ILE A 256 4.22 -13.81 -5.20
C ILE A 256 3.71 -13.61 -3.77
N LYS A 257 3.44 -12.37 -3.36
CA LYS A 257 2.95 -12.07 -2.00
C LYS A 257 1.56 -12.63 -1.71
N PRO A 258 0.52 -12.39 -2.55
CA PRO A 258 -0.76 -13.06 -2.34
C PRO A 258 -0.67 -14.58 -2.51
N LEU A 259 0.21 -15.10 -3.38
CA LEU A 259 0.43 -16.54 -3.53
C LEU A 259 1.00 -17.18 -2.26
N LEU A 260 2.08 -16.65 -1.69
CA LEU A 260 2.62 -17.13 -0.42
C LEU A 260 1.57 -17.09 0.69
N ARG A 261 0.76 -16.02 0.74
CA ARG A 261 -0.35 -15.91 1.69
C ARG A 261 -1.41 -17.00 1.46
N LEU A 262 -1.78 -17.29 0.20
CA LEU A 262 -2.70 -18.37 -0.14
C LEU A 262 -2.17 -19.71 0.38
N TYR A 263 -0.89 -20.00 0.12
CA TYR A 263 -0.25 -21.23 0.56
C TYR A 263 -0.25 -21.36 2.08
N THR A 264 0.21 -20.33 2.80
CA THR A 264 0.29 -20.37 4.26
C THR A 264 -1.08 -20.55 4.92
N MET A 265 -2.15 -20.02 4.33
CA MET A 265 -3.48 -20.03 4.95
C MET A 265 -4.35 -21.22 4.54
N TYR A 266 -4.18 -21.76 3.32
CA TYR A 266 -5.16 -22.65 2.70
C TYR A 266 -4.58 -23.87 1.96
N VAL A 267 -3.26 -23.96 1.74
CA VAL A 267 -2.65 -25.11 1.06
C VAL A 267 -1.76 -25.89 2.02
N SER A 268 -0.56 -25.38 2.27
CA SER A 268 0.41 -25.96 3.19
C SER A 268 1.36 -24.86 3.66
N PRO A 269 1.47 -24.63 4.98
CA PRO A 269 2.43 -23.67 5.51
C PRO A 269 3.88 -24.02 5.21
N ASP A 270 4.21 -25.31 5.11
CA ASP A 270 5.57 -25.77 4.81
C ASP A 270 5.88 -25.60 3.31
N GLU A 271 4.94 -25.94 2.41
CA GLU A 271 5.10 -25.61 0.97
C GLU A 271 5.22 -24.09 0.75
N ALA A 272 4.61 -23.27 1.62
CA ALA A 272 4.76 -21.82 1.57
C ALA A 272 6.19 -21.36 1.91
N ILE A 273 6.88 -22.07 2.80
CA ILE A 273 8.28 -21.82 3.13
C ILE A 273 9.18 -22.28 2.00
N ASP A 274 8.97 -23.51 1.49
CA ASP A 274 9.74 -24.04 0.36
C ASP A 274 9.67 -23.10 -0.85
N LEU A 275 8.45 -22.65 -1.20
CA LEU A 275 8.24 -21.69 -2.28
C LEU A 275 8.91 -20.33 -2.00
N ALA A 276 8.92 -19.88 -0.75
CA ALA A 276 9.58 -18.62 -0.40
C ALA A 276 11.12 -18.73 -0.50
N GLU A 277 11.70 -19.84 -0.06
CA GLU A 277 13.15 -20.08 -0.14
C GLU A 277 13.59 -20.31 -1.58
N GLU A 278 12.86 -21.09 -2.38
CA GLU A 278 13.17 -21.28 -3.81
C GLU A 278 13.23 -19.94 -4.56
N VAL A 279 12.30 -19.03 -4.27
CA VAL A 279 12.27 -17.69 -4.86
C VAL A 279 13.46 -16.84 -4.40
N LEU A 280 13.86 -16.94 -3.14
CA LEU A 280 15.02 -16.24 -2.61
C LEU A 280 16.34 -16.76 -3.21
N GLU A 281 16.47 -18.06 -3.39
CA GLU A 281 17.65 -18.68 -4.00
C GLU A 281 17.86 -18.20 -5.44
N ARG A 282 16.77 -18.04 -6.20
CA ARG A 282 16.83 -17.52 -7.58
C ARG A 282 17.12 -16.02 -7.65
N HIS A 283 16.70 -15.25 -6.64
CA HIS A 283 16.79 -13.79 -6.62
C HIS A 283 17.26 -13.26 -5.26
N PRO A 284 18.49 -13.56 -4.83
CA PRO A 284 18.96 -13.27 -3.47
C PRO A 284 19.10 -11.78 -3.17
N ASP A 285 19.20 -10.93 -4.19
CA ASP A 285 19.34 -9.47 -4.01
C ASP A 285 18.00 -8.73 -4.00
N GLU A 286 16.89 -9.40 -4.35
CA GLU A 286 15.59 -8.76 -4.46
C GLU A 286 14.98 -8.50 -3.07
N ARG A 287 15.04 -7.23 -2.64
CA ARG A 287 14.57 -6.79 -1.32
C ARG A 287 13.08 -7.06 -1.09
N TYR A 288 12.26 -7.05 -2.14
CA TYR A 288 10.84 -7.34 -2.00
C TYR A 288 10.61 -8.81 -1.66
N LEU A 289 11.45 -9.70 -2.19
CA LEU A 289 11.37 -11.12 -1.90
C LEU A 289 11.81 -11.47 -0.49
N LYS A 290 12.91 -10.88 -0.01
CA LYS A 290 13.30 -10.96 1.41
C LYS A 290 12.16 -10.56 2.33
N ARG A 291 11.46 -9.49 1.98
CA ARG A 291 10.26 -9.02 2.70
C ARG A 291 9.11 -10.03 2.63
N CYS A 292 8.84 -10.62 1.48
CA CYS A 292 7.80 -11.63 1.30
C CYS A 292 8.07 -12.88 2.13
N ALA A 293 9.29 -13.40 2.08
CA ALA A 293 9.74 -14.55 2.86
C ALA A 293 9.65 -14.27 4.37
N ALA A 294 10.18 -13.13 4.85
CA ALA A 294 10.07 -12.74 6.26
C ALA A 294 8.60 -12.69 6.76
N ILE A 295 7.67 -12.25 5.90
CA ILE A 295 6.24 -12.25 6.22
C ILE A 295 5.67 -13.69 6.22
N CYS A 296 6.12 -14.55 5.31
CA CYS A 296 5.73 -15.97 5.23
C CYS A 296 6.13 -16.71 6.52
N TYR A 297 7.41 -16.65 6.88
CA TYR A 297 7.94 -17.21 8.13
C TYR A 297 7.20 -16.71 9.36
N LYS A 298 6.98 -15.40 9.45
CA LYS A 298 6.18 -14.84 10.55
C LYS A 298 4.80 -15.48 10.63
N LYS A 299 4.09 -15.58 9.50
CA LYS A 299 2.74 -16.17 9.48
C LYS A 299 2.78 -17.64 9.90
N ARG A 300 3.75 -18.42 9.42
CA ARG A 300 3.98 -19.81 9.83
C ARG A 300 4.14 -19.93 11.35
N ILE A 301 4.95 -19.08 11.97
CA ILE A 301 5.20 -19.08 13.42
C ILE A 301 3.93 -18.77 14.22
N PHE A 302 3.21 -17.70 13.86
CA PHE A 302 2.08 -17.21 14.68
C PHE A 302 0.74 -17.92 14.43
N LEU A 303 0.54 -18.55 13.27
CA LEU A 303 -0.71 -19.24 12.94
C LEU A 303 -0.70 -20.73 13.30
N HIS A 304 0.48 -21.37 13.33
CA HIS A 304 0.62 -22.82 13.53
C HIS A 304 1.48 -23.11 14.77
N ARG A 305 1.07 -22.53 15.91
CA ARG A 305 1.75 -22.69 17.21
C ARG A 305 1.61 -24.11 17.80
N ASP A 306 0.65 -24.88 17.31
CA ASP A 306 0.34 -26.22 17.84
C ASP A 306 1.27 -27.32 17.30
N ASN A 307 2.05 -27.02 16.25
CA ASN A 307 3.15 -27.88 15.80
C ASN A 307 4.42 -27.52 16.58
N PRO A 308 5.31 -28.48 16.91
CA PRO A 308 6.60 -28.16 17.51
C PRO A 308 7.31 -27.11 16.65
N LEU A 309 7.45 -25.90 17.19
CA LEU A 309 8.18 -24.83 16.53
C LEU A 309 9.65 -25.24 16.51
N GLU A 310 10.15 -25.62 15.33
CA GLU A 310 11.58 -25.88 15.17
C GLU A 310 12.35 -24.59 15.38
N HIS A 311 13.38 -24.64 16.23
CA HIS A 311 14.25 -23.48 16.49
C HIS A 311 14.84 -22.89 15.20
N SER A 312 15.16 -23.75 14.22
CA SER A 312 15.61 -23.40 12.87
C SER A 312 14.67 -22.41 12.15
N LEU A 313 13.34 -22.61 12.25
CA LEU A 313 12.35 -21.73 11.62
C LEU A 313 12.36 -20.33 12.24
N ILE A 314 12.51 -20.25 13.57
CA ILE A 314 12.56 -18.95 14.26
C ILE A 314 13.88 -18.24 13.94
N ASP A 315 15.00 -18.94 13.97
CA ASP A 315 16.31 -18.36 13.66
C ASP A 315 16.36 -17.84 12.22
N ARG A 316 15.80 -18.61 11.26
CA ARG A 316 15.67 -18.17 9.87
C ARG A 316 14.75 -16.95 9.74
N ALA A 317 13.64 -16.91 10.47
CA ALA A 317 12.76 -15.75 10.49
C ALA A 317 13.48 -14.50 11.03
N ILE A 318 14.22 -14.63 12.14
CA ILE A 318 15.01 -13.55 12.75
C ILE A 318 16.01 -13.01 11.73
N SER A 319 16.82 -13.89 11.13
CA SER A 319 17.81 -13.53 10.10
C SER A 319 17.16 -12.76 8.94
N LEU A 320 16.04 -13.24 8.39
CA LEU A 320 15.34 -12.55 7.30
C LEU A 320 14.82 -11.15 7.73
N TYR A 321 14.37 -11.00 8.98
CA TYR A 321 13.95 -9.69 9.48
C TYR A 321 15.12 -8.73 9.70
N GLU A 322 16.24 -9.23 10.23
CA GLU A 322 17.48 -8.46 10.41
C GLU A 322 18.04 -7.99 9.06
N ASP A 323 17.97 -8.83 8.02
CA ASP A 323 18.39 -8.48 6.65
C ASP A 323 17.45 -7.46 6.00
N VAL A 324 16.13 -7.59 6.19
CA VAL A 324 15.16 -6.77 5.46
C VAL A 324 14.93 -5.40 6.11
N ILE A 325 15.12 -5.24 7.42
CA ILE A 325 14.87 -3.97 8.11
C ILE A 325 15.74 -2.82 7.53
N PRO A 326 17.06 -2.99 7.34
CA PRO A 326 17.93 -1.98 6.74
C PRO A 326 17.54 -1.56 5.32
N LEU A 327 16.90 -2.45 4.55
CA LEU A 327 16.49 -2.19 3.16
C LEU A 327 15.30 -1.20 3.07
N TYR A 328 14.69 -0.85 4.20
CA TYR A 328 13.52 0.03 4.31
C TYR A 328 13.65 1.00 5.51
N PRO A 329 14.69 1.86 5.55
CA PRO A 329 15.10 2.56 6.76
C PRO A 329 14.01 3.47 7.36
N ARG A 330 13.22 4.12 6.49
CA ARG A 330 12.15 5.06 6.89
C ARG A 330 10.76 4.43 6.96
N SER A 331 10.62 3.14 6.65
CA SER A 331 9.32 2.45 6.62
C SER A 331 9.31 1.11 7.37
N SER A 332 10.31 0.86 8.23
CA SER A 332 10.56 -0.44 8.87
C SER A 332 9.85 -0.67 10.21
N LEU A 333 9.13 0.30 10.79
CA LEU A 333 8.49 0.18 12.12
C LEU A 333 7.75 -1.15 12.33
N LYS A 334 6.84 -1.51 11.40
CA LYS A 334 6.07 -2.76 11.50
C LYS A 334 6.93 -4.02 11.41
N ARG A 335 8.08 -3.95 10.73
CA ARG A 335 9.07 -5.04 10.65
C ARG A 335 9.89 -5.14 11.94
N LYS A 336 10.33 -4.02 12.51
CA LYS A 336 10.97 -3.99 13.84
C LYS A 336 10.05 -4.57 14.93
N ILE A 337 8.77 -4.17 14.95
CA ILE A 337 7.76 -4.76 15.84
C ILE A 337 7.57 -6.26 15.57
N SER A 338 7.59 -6.68 14.31
CA SER A 338 7.47 -8.11 13.97
C SER A 338 8.68 -8.90 14.49
N LEU A 339 9.89 -8.37 14.36
CA LEU A 339 11.12 -8.97 14.88
C LEU A 339 11.07 -9.09 16.41
N ALA A 340 10.66 -8.04 17.12
CA ALA A 340 10.48 -8.10 18.58
C ALA A 340 9.50 -9.20 19.00
N ASN A 341 8.38 -9.33 18.30
CA ASN A 341 7.41 -10.39 18.56
C ASN A 341 7.98 -11.79 18.25
N ILE A 342 8.81 -11.95 17.22
CA ILE A 342 9.44 -13.25 16.93
C ILE A 342 10.44 -13.62 18.02
N TYR A 343 11.26 -12.68 18.50
CA TYR A 343 12.15 -12.89 19.66
C TYR A 343 11.38 -13.29 20.92
N ALA A 344 10.17 -12.77 21.10
CA ALA A 344 9.30 -13.12 22.22
C ALA A 344 8.84 -14.59 22.17
N GLU A 345 8.66 -15.16 20.97
CA GLU A 345 8.28 -16.57 20.81
C GLU A 345 9.46 -17.53 21.07
N SER A 346 10.72 -17.09 20.92
CA SER A 346 11.90 -17.97 20.97
C SER A 346 12.61 -18.09 22.32
N LYS A 347 11.93 -17.88 23.45
CA LYS A 347 12.55 -17.76 24.81
C LYS A 347 13.60 -16.63 24.92
N HIS A 348 13.77 -15.78 23.90
CA HIS A 348 14.68 -14.63 23.90
C HIS A 348 13.96 -13.33 24.31
N GLN A 349 13.23 -13.38 25.43
CA GLN A 349 12.40 -12.27 25.90
C GLN A 349 13.20 -10.96 26.09
N VAL A 350 14.43 -11.05 26.60
CA VAL A 350 15.32 -9.89 26.81
C VAL A 350 15.56 -9.11 25.52
N LYS A 351 15.76 -9.78 24.38
CA LYS A 351 15.93 -9.10 23.09
C LYS A 351 14.64 -8.43 22.61
N ALA A 352 13.48 -9.08 22.84
CA ALA A 352 12.20 -8.47 22.53
C ALA A 352 11.97 -7.18 23.33
N ASP A 353 12.29 -7.21 24.64
CA ASP A 353 12.21 -6.05 25.53
C ASP A 353 13.10 -4.91 25.03
N GLN A 354 14.37 -5.19 24.71
CA GLN A 354 15.31 -4.20 24.19
C GLN A 354 14.79 -3.50 22.92
N ILE A 355 14.25 -4.26 21.96
CA ILE A 355 13.71 -3.68 20.72
C ILE A 355 12.49 -2.81 21.04
N TYR A 356 11.58 -3.26 21.91
CA TYR A 356 10.42 -2.46 22.28
C TYR A 356 10.81 -1.17 23.02
N GLU A 357 11.79 -1.23 23.93
CA GLU A 357 12.30 -0.04 24.62
C GLU A 357 12.93 0.98 23.68
N GLU A 358 13.70 0.54 22.67
CA GLU A 358 14.24 1.42 21.63
C GLU A 358 13.09 2.07 20.83
N LEU A 359 12.10 1.27 20.42
CA LEU A 359 10.97 1.76 19.66
C LEU A 359 10.12 2.76 20.44
N LEU A 360 9.92 2.55 21.75
CA LEU A 360 9.13 3.45 22.61
C LEU A 360 9.79 4.82 22.82
N LYS A 361 11.11 4.90 22.63
CA LYS A 361 11.88 6.15 22.66
C LYS A 361 12.00 6.82 21.29
N SER A 362 11.53 6.16 20.23
CA SER A 362 11.65 6.66 18.85
C SER A 362 10.65 7.77 18.58
N ASP A 363 11.06 8.76 17.79
CA ASP A 363 10.17 9.79 17.28
C ASP A 363 9.28 9.20 16.16
N LEU A 364 8.00 9.02 16.48
CA LEU A 364 7.00 8.40 15.61
C LEU A 364 5.86 9.36 15.36
N ASP A 365 5.32 9.34 14.15
CA ASP A 365 4.05 10.01 13.88
C ASP A 365 2.89 9.39 14.66
N ALA A 366 1.75 10.08 14.69
CA ALA A 366 0.57 9.66 15.45
C ALA A 366 0.13 8.21 15.14
N GLU A 367 0.10 7.82 13.87
CA GLU A 367 -0.29 6.45 13.48
C GLU A 367 0.77 5.40 13.89
N GLY A 368 2.06 5.74 13.78
CA GLY A 368 3.19 4.93 14.20
C GLY A 368 3.21 4.69 15.71
N ALA A 369 2.99 5.74 16.50
CA ALA A 369 2.88 5.65 17.95
C ALA A 369 1.70 4.75 18.37
N GLN A 370 0.52 4.96 17.79
CA GLN A 370 -0.65 4.11 18.01
C GLN A 370 -0.38 2.64 17.66
N MET A 371 0.31 2.39 16.54
CA MET A 371 0.72 1.03 16.14
C MET A 371 1.62 0.42 17.20
N LEU A 372 2.66 1.12 17.62
CA LEU A 372 3.61 0.64 18.61
C LEU A 372 2.93 0.33 19.94
N TYR A 373 2.18 1.28 20.50
CA TYR A 373 1.46 1.09 21.76
C TYR A 373 0.47 -0.07 21.70
N ASN A 374 -0.28 -0.22 20.60
CA ASN A 374 -1.22 -1.34 20.43
C ASN A 374 -0.51 -2.71 20.39
N TYR A 375 0.65 -2.82 19.72
CA TYR A 375 1.42 -4.07 19.69
C TYR A 375 2.13 -4.33 21.03
N TYR A 376 2.69 -3.30 21.65
CA TYR A 376 3.37 -3.44 22.94
C TYR A 376 2.38 -3.85 24.05
N ALA A 377 1.18 -3.27 24.08
CA ALA A 377 0.12 -3.69 25.00
C ALA A 377 -0.20 -5.19 24.90
N LYS A 378 -0.24 -5.74 23.68
CA LYS A 378 -0.45 -7.18 23.45
C LYS A 378 0.75 -8.00 23.91
N TYR A 379 1.96 -7.56 23.59
CA TYR A 379 3.19 -8.20 24.01
C TYR A 379 3.26 -8.30 25.55
N VAL A 380 3.09 -7.18 26.24
CA VAL A 380 3.10 -7.09 27.71
C VAL A 380 2.01 -7.96 28.33
N HIS A 381 0.81 -8.00 27.74
CA HIS A 381 -0.27 -8.86 28.23
C HIS A 381 0.02 -10.35 28.07
N PHE A 382 0.37 -10.78 26.85
CA PHE A 382 0.44 -12.22 26.53
C PHE A 382 1.77 -12.84 26.93
N ILE A 383 2.87 -12.08 26.88
CA ILE A 383 4.22 -12.56 27.16
C ILE A 383 4.62 -12.21 28.59
N GLN A 384 4.61 -10.93 28.97
CA GLN A 384 5.02 -10.50 30.33
C GLN A 384 3.96 -10.77 31.42
N LYS A 385 2.71 -11.06 31.04
CA LYS A 385 1.57 -11.26 31.95
C LYS A 385 1.23 -10.02 32.81
N GLU A 386 1.63 -8.84 32.36
CA GLU A 386 1.37 -7.57 33.05
C GLU A 386 0.09 -6.90 32.52
N SER A 387 -1.05 -7.34 33.05
CA SER A 387 -2.38 -6.86 32.61
C SER A 387 -2.57 -5.35 32.77
N TYR A 388 -2.08 -4.77 33.87
CA TYR A 388 -2.18 -3.33 34.17
C TYR A 388 -1.50 -2.49 33.09
N LYS A 389 -0.22 -2.78 32.83
CA LYS A 389 0.60 -2.07 31.84
C LYS A 389 0.04 -2.23 30.42
N SER A 390 -0.53 -3.39 30.09
CA SER A 390 -1.24 -3.58 28.82
C SER A 390 -2.43 -2.60 28.65
N ILE A 391 -3.21 -2.37 29.71
CA ILE A 391 -4.32 -1.42 29.70
C ILE A 391 -3.81 0.00 29.49
N GLU A 392 -2.76 0.42 30.20
CA GLU A 392 -2.15 1.74 30.04
C GLU A 392 -1.74 2.00 28.58
N TYR A 393 -1.02 1.06 27.95
CA TYR A 393 -0.61 1.23 26.55
C TYR A 393 -1.80 1.19 25.58
N HIS A 394 -2.86 0.44 25.87
CA HIS A 394 -4.10 0.55 25.11
C HIS A 394 -4.76 1.93 25.26
N MET A 395 -4.75 2.53 26.45
CA MET A 395 -5.23 3.90 26.68
C MET A 395 -4.35 4.92 25.94
N MET A 396 -3.03 4.81 26.02
CA MET A 396 -2.10 5.67 25.27
C MET A 396 -2.35 5.61 23.75
N ALA A 397 -2.58 4.41 23.20
CA ALA A 397 -2.96 4.25 21.79
C ALA A 397 -4.32 4.88 21.45
N ALA A 398 -5.28 4.84 22.38
CA ALA A 398 -6.61 5.40 22.18
C ALA A 398 -6.63 6.94 22.32
N ALA A 399 -5.78 7.49 23.19
CA ALA A 399 -5.67 8.90 23.52
C ALA A 399 -5.13 9.73 22.34
N VAL A 400 -4.28 9.16 21.49
CA VAL A 400 -3.83 9.82 20.26
C VAL A 400 -5.05 10.02 19.34
N PRO A 401 -5.45 11.25 18.97
CA PRO A 401 -6.74 11.50 18.29
C PRO A 401 -6.84 10.96 16.86
N GLN A 402 -5.71 10.75 16.19
CA GLN A 402 -5.65 10.32 14.79
C GLN A 402 -6.49 9.06 14.56
N GLN A 403 -7.40 9.10 13.58
CA GLN A 403 -8.20 7.93 13.25
C GLN A 403 -7.33 6.87 12.56
N SER A 404 -7.23 5.70 13.19
CA SER A 404 -6.48 4.55 12.66
C SER A 404 -7.10 3.23 13.10
N TYR A 405 -6.70 2.14 12.43
CA TYR A 405 -7.07 0.79 12.85
C TYR A 405 -6.57 0.48 14.27
N TYR A 406 -5.36 0.93 14.63
CA TYR A 406 -4.74 0.64 15.92
C TYR A 406 -5.47 1.33 17.06
N ARG A 407 -5.87 2.59 16.86
CA ARG A 407 -6.74 3.32 17.81
C ARG A 407 -8.04 2.58 18.05
N LYS A 408 -8.77 2.26 16.97
CA LYS A 408 -10.04 1.51 17.05
C LYS A 408 -9.88 0.13 17.71
N ASN A 409 -8.76 -0.56 17.46
CA ASN A 409 -8.47 -1.85 18.06
C ASN A 409 -8.20 -1.75 19.57
N SER A 410 -7.49 -0.71 20.01
CA SER A 410 -7.25 -0.47 21.44
C SER A 410 -8.54 -0.08 22.16
N ILE A 411 -9.35 0.82 21.62
CA ILE A 411 -10.68 1.18 22.18
C ILE A 411 -11.55 -0.05 22.36
N ARG A 412 -11.72 -0.87 21.30
CA ARG A 412 -12.48 -2.13 21.38
C ARG A 412 -11.92 -3.13 22.38
N THR A 413 -10.62 -3.07 22.67
CA THR A 413 -10.01 -3.93 23.68
C THR A 413 -10.34 -3.44 25.09
N LEU A 414 -10.25 -2.13 25.32
CA LEU A 414 -10.65 -1.49 26.57
C LEU A 414 -12.14 -1.71 26.88
N GLU A 415 -13.02 -1.50 25.90
CA GLU A 415 -14.47 -1.76 26.02
C GLU A 415 -14.75 -3.21 26.46
N ARG A 416 -14.08 -4.19 25.84
CA ARG A 416 -14.22 -5.61 26.21
C ARG A 416 -13.69 -5.92 27.60
N ILE A 417 -12.64 -5.23 28.05
CA ILE A 417 -12.11 -5.40 29.41
C ILE A 417 -13.10 -4.83 30.43
N ARG A 418 -13.63 -3.63 30.16
CA ARG A 418 -14.70 -3.00 30.95
C ARG A 418 -15.92 -3.91 31.07
N GLU A 419 -16.47 -4.39 29.96
CA GLU A 419 -17.67 -5.22 29.92
C GLU A 419 -17.54 -6.51 30.74
N ARG A 420 -16.33 -7.09 30.80
CA ARG A 420 -16.08 -8.29 31.60
C ARG A 420 -16.11 -8.02 33.10
N ASN A 421 -15.90 -6.78 33.53
CA ASN A 421 -15.93 -6.31 34.92
C ASN A 421 -15.17 -7.20 35.91
N ARG A 422 -14.00 -7.69 35.49
CA ARG A 422 -13.12 -8.58 36.30
C ARG A 422 -11.76 -7.95 36.59
N ASN A 423 -11.47 -6.79 36.00
CA ASN A 423 -10.19 -6.11 36.15
C ASN A 423 -10.34 -4.96 37.16
N ARG A 424 -9.33 -4.73 37.99
CA ARG A 424 -9.34 -3.63 38.97
C ARG A 424 -9.34 -2.26 38.30
N MET A 425 -8.81 -2.16 37.07
CA MET A 425 -8.76 -0.91 36.30
C MET A 425 -10.08 -0.54 35.60
N CYS A 426 -11.19 -1.24 35.88
CA CYS A 426 -12.45 -0.96 35.18
C CYS A 426 -12.92 0.49 35.39
N GLY A 427 -12.71 1.07 36.59
CA GLY A 427 -13.07 2.46 36.87
C GLY A 427 -12.26 3.47 36.04
N GLU A 428 -10.94 3.28 35.94
CA GLU A 428 -10.04 4.12 35.15
C GLU A 428 -10.33 4.00 33.65
N ILE A 429 -10.69 2.80 33.18
CA ILE A 429 -11.14 2.59 31.81
C ILE A 429 -12.45 3.34 31.56
N ASP A 430 -13.41 3.28 32.48
CA ASP A 430 -14.69 3.97 32.37
C ASP A 430 -14.51 5.48 32.27
N GLU A 431 -13.75 6.06 33.19
CA GLU A 431 -13.44 7.49 33.19
C GLU A 431 -12.77 7.92 31.87
N PHE A 432 -11.76 7.16 31.43
CA PHE A 432 -11.05 7.45 30.19
C PHE A 432 -11.95 7.35 28.95
N LEU A 433 -12.76 6.29 28.83
CA LEU A 433 -13.63 6.10 27.68
C LEU A 433 -14.74 7.16 27.61
N ASN A 434 -15.26 7.60 28.76
CA ASN A 434 -16.26 8.66 28.83
C ASN A 434 -15.65 10.01 28.41
N ASN A 435 -14.47 10.36 28.92
CA ASN A 435 -13.77 11.60 28.57
C ASN A 435 -13.32 11.70 27.11
N MET A 436 -13.34 10.60 26.35
CA MET A 436 -13.06 10.60 24.92
C MET A 436 -14.31 10.78 24.03
N GLN A 437 -15.51 10.66 24.61
CA GLN A 437 -16.78 10.85 23.89
C GLN A 437 -17.23 12.31 23.86
N ASP A 438 -16.73 13.11 24.80
CA ASP A 438 -16.78 14.58 24.80
C ASP A 438 -15.66 15.17 23.92
#